data_AF-A0A7J9G4Q5-F1
#
_entry.id   AF-A0A7J9G4Q5-F1
#
_cell.length_a   1.000
_cell.length_b   1.000
_cell.length_c   1.000
_cell.angle_alpha   90.00
_cell.angle_beta   90.00
_cell.angle_gamma   90.00
#
_symmetry.space_group_name_H-M   'P 1'
#
loop_
_entity.id
_entity.type
_entity.pdbx_description
1 polymer ?
#
loop_
_entity_poly.entity_id
_entity_poly.type
_entity_poly.pdbx_seq_one_letter_code
_entity_poly.pdbx_strand_id
1 'polypeptide(L)'
;RKPNCNSSGSACYDPRFIGGDGILFYFHGKSNKHFSLVSDTSLQINGRFIGHRPAGQTWDSTWIQALGILFNSHSISLEATKAATWNSEVDHLKFSYNGEELVVPEGALSSWYSPEKEVKVERVANKNSVIVTLKDTAEIMVNVVPVIKEDDRVHHYKVPSDDCFAHLEVQFRFFNLSPNVDGVLGRTYRPDFENPAKPGVAMPVVGGEDKYRTTSLLSLDCSTCLFSPETGSNEETTSQTEILTLDCTRGASAGYGIVCKK
;
A
#
# COMPACT_ATOMS: atom_id res chain seq x y z
N ARG A 1 -14.46 -2.49 12.36
CA ARG A 1 -13.09 -2.81 11.88
C ARG A 1 -12.54 -1.57 11.17
N LYS A 2 -12.09 -0.57 11.93
CA LYS A 2 -11.47 0.64 11.38
C LYS A 2 -9.94 0.49 11.47
N PRO A 3 -9.15 1.22 10.67
CA PRO A 3 -7.70 1.27 10.81
C PRO A 3 -7.33 1.56 12.27
N ASN A 4 -6.40 0.79 12.82
CA ASN A 4 -5.77 1.11 14.09
C ASN A 4 -4.47 1.86 13.81
N CYS A 5 -4.52 3.18 13.96
CA CYS A 5 -3.38 4.06 13.71
C CYS A 5 -2.19 3.86 14.65
N ASN A 6 -2.30 3.02 15.69
CA ASN A 6 -1.24 2.70 16.65
C ASN A 6 -0.68 1.28 16.49
N SER A 7 -0.87 0.66 15.32
CA SER A 7 -0.42 -0.72 15.08
C SER A 7 0.45 -0.82 13.82
N SER A 8 1.27 -1.86 13.74
CA SER A 8 2.14 -2.11 12.59
C SER A 8 1.37 -2.09 11.27
N GLY A 9 2.01 -1.52 10.25
CA GLY A 9 1.41 -1.31 8.94
C GLY A 9 0.44 -0.14 8.87
N SER A 10 0.30 0.70 9.91
CA SER A 10 -0.55 1.90 9.82
C SER A 10 0.15 3.06 9.12
N ALA A 11 -0.59 3.83 8.33
CA ALA A 11 -0.24 5.18 7.89
C ALA A 11 -1.44 6.11 8.14
N CYS A 12 -1.33 7.01 9.11
CA CYS A 12 -2.41 7.91 9.54
C CYS A 12 -1.86 9.30 9.82
N TYR A 13 -2.72 10.29 10.05
CA TYR A 13 -2.30 11.66 10.35
C TYR A 13 -1.45 12.26 9.21
N ASP A 14 -0.33 12.94 9.51
CA ASP A 14 0.40 13.83 8.61
C ASP A 14 1.74 13.31 8.02
N PRO A 15 1.70 12.27 7.18
CA PRO A 15 1.40 10.91 7.60
C PRO A 15 2.51 10.33 8.48
N ARG A 16 2.07 9.83 9.63
CA ARG A 16 2.82 8.98 10.56
C ARG A 16 2.65 7.52 10.16
N PHE A 17 3.76 6.82 10.01
CA PHE A 17 3.81 5.39 9.72
C PHE A 17 4.24 4.58 10.95
N ILE A 18 3.78 3.35 11.03
CA ILE A 18 4.34 2.32 11.92
C ILE A 18 4.73 1.14 11.02
N GLY A 19 6.03 0.84 10.97
CA GLY A 19 6.59 -0.20 10.12
C GLY A 19 6.11 -1.61 10.48
N GLY A 20 6.44 -2.59 9.62
CA GLY A 20 6.30 -4.01 9.93
C GLY A 20 7.13 -4.42 11.15
N ASP A 21 8.27 -3.76 11.33
CA ASP A 21 9.15 -3.80 12.51
C ASP A 21 8.54 -3.17 13.79
N GLY A 22 7.36 -2.54 13.69
CA GLY A 22 6.70 -1.85 14.80
C GLY A 22 7.29 -0.48 15.14
N ILE A 23 8.24 0.03 14.36
CA ILE A 23 8.90 1.32 14.60
C ILE A 23 8.09 2.44 13.96
N LEU A 24 7.84 3.48 14.74
CA LEU A 24 7.15 4.69 14.30
C LEU A 24 8.12 5.60 13.54
N PHE A 25 7.70 6.08 12.37
CA PHE A 25 8.44 7.08 11.60
C PHE A 25 7.51 7.99 10.79
N TYR A 26 8.04 9.12 10.34
CA TYR A 26 7.32 10.07 9.48
C TYR A 26 7.92 10.06 8.08
N PHE A 27 7.05 10.13 7.08
CA PHE A 27 7.44 10.35 5.69
C PHE A 27 6.55 11.45 5.12
N HIS A 28 7.09 12.66 4.98
CA HIS A 28 6.31 13.81 4.54
C HIS A 28 6.01 13.75 3.04
N GLY A 29 6.86 13.09 2.23
CA GLY A 29 6.70 13.12 0.79
C GLY A 29 6.64 14.56 0.26
N LYS A 30 5.64 14.85 -0.59
CA LYS A 30 5.43 16.20 -1.14
C LYS A 30 3.99 16.38 -1.60
N SER A 31 3.44 17.59 -1.45
CA SER A 31 2.09 17.91 -1.91
C SER A 31 1.96 17.71 -3.43
N ASN A 32 0.84 17.09 -3.84
CA ASN A 32 0.50 16.75 -5.23
C ASN A 32 1.53 15.85 -5.92
N LYS A 33 2.10 14.89 -5.18
CA LYS A 33 3.04 13.87 -5.69
C LYS A 33 2.61 12.46 -5.28
N HIS A 34 3.20 11.48 -5.95
CA HIS A 34 2.94 10.06 -5.74
C HIS A 34 4.20 9.35 -5.28
N PHE A 35 4.05 8.40 -4.38
CA PHE A 35 5.16 7.62 -3.84
C PHE A 35 4.76 6.16 -3.67
N SER A 36 5.66 5.24 -3.99
CA SER A 36 5.52 3.82 -3.70
C SER A 36 5.66 3.59 -2.19
N LEU A 37 4.55 3.20 -1.56
CA LEU A 37 4.52 2.81 -0.16
C LEU A 37 5.02 1.39 0.03
N VAL A 38 4.66 0.50 -0.91
CA VAL A 38 5.09 -0.89 -0.97
C VAL A 38 5.36 -1.24 -2.43
N SER A 39 6.47 -1.92 -2.71
CA SER A 39 6.76 -2.52 -4.01
C SER A 39 7.44 -3.86 -3.80
N ASP A 40 6.79 -4.90 -4.29
CA ASP A 40 7.24 -6.28 -4.32
C ASP A 40 6.96 -6.85 -5.71
N THR A 41 7.46 -8.03 -6.03
CA THR A 41 7.35 -8.61 -7.38
C THR A 41 5.91 -8.77 -7.86
N SER A 42 4.96 -9.05 -6.95
CA SER A 42 3.54 -9.30 -7.25
C SER A 42 2.58 -8.23 -6.71
N LEU A 43 3.08 -7.23 -5.98
CA LEU A 43 2.27 -6.17 -5.39
C LEU A 43 3.00 -4.83 -5.40
N GLN A 44 2.35 -3.79 -5.91
CA GLN A 44 2.77 -2.41 -5.68
C GLN A 44 1.62 -1.56 -5.16
N ILE A 45 1.87 -0.83 -4.09
CA ILE A 45 0.93 0.13 -3.50
C ILE A 45 1.57 1.51 -3.53
N ASN A 46 0.96 2.41 -4.28
CA ASN A 46 1.36 3.81 -4.36
C ASN A 46 0.38 4.67 -3.57
N GLY A 47 0.88 5.74 -2.94
CA GLY A 47 0.07 6.76 -2.29
C GLY A 47 0.14 8.09 -3.03
N ARG A 48 -1.00 8.76 -3.23
CA ARG A 48 -1.07 10.18 -3.62
C ARG A 48 -1.07 11.04 -2.37
N PHE A 49 -0.14 11.97 -2.30
CA PHE A 49 -0.01 12.90 -1.19
C PHE A 49 -0.62 14.25 -1.58
N ILE A 50 -1.57 14.71 -0.78
CA ILE A 50 -2.02 16.12 -0.77
C ILE A 50 -1.27 16.86 0.32
N GLY A 51 -1.33 18.18 0.30
CA GLY A 51 -0.72 18.95 1.37
C GLY A 51 -1.02 20.43 1.31
N HIS A 52 -0.77 21.08 2.43
CA HIS A 52 -0.99 22.49 2.66
C HIS A 52 0.28 23.12 3.23
N ARG A 53 0.61 24.33 2.75
CA ARG A 53 1.71 25.14 3.27
C ARG A 53 1.23 26.56 3.50
N PRO A 54 0.94 26.94 4.75
CA PRO A 54 0.63 28.31 5.09
C PRO A 54 1.81 29.25 4.82
N ALA A 55 1.50 30.52 4.56
CA ALA A 55 2.51 31.56 4.45
C ALA A 55 3.42 31.58 5.70
N GLY A 56 4.73 31.54 5.46
CA GLY A 56 5.76 31.54 6.50
C GLY A 56 6.19 30.17 7.01
N GLN A 57 5.56 29.06 6.59
CA GLN A 57 6.08 27.72 6.85
C GLN A 57 7.09 27.28 5.77
N THR A 58 8.11 26.53 6.19
CA THR A 58 9.19 26.07 5.31
C THR A 58 8.94 24.69 4.70
N TRP A 59 7.99 23.91 5.24
CA TRP A 59 7.63 22.57 4.77
C TRP A 59 6.13 22.44 4.49
N ASP A 60 5.75 21.45 3.67
CA ASP A 60 4.35 21.08 3.46
C ASP A 60 3.90 20.19 4.61
N SER A 61 2.71 20.45 5.17
CA SER A 61 1.98 19.42 5.89
C SER A 61 1.26 18.56 4.86
N THR A 62 1.39 17.24 4.94
CA THR A 62 0.89 16.34 3.90
C THR A 62 0.05 15.21 4.46
N TRP A 63 -0.84 14.68 3.63
CA TRP A 63 -1.72 13.56 3.97
C TRP A 63 -1.88 12.64 2.76
N ILE A 64 -2.15 11.36 3.01
CA ILE A 64 -2.42 10.39 1.94
C ILE A 64 -3.86 10.58 1.47
N GLN A 65 -4.08 11.04 0.25
CA GLN A 65 -5.41 11.22 -0.32
C GLN A 65 -5.92 9.96 -1.02
N ALA A 66 -5.04 9.23 -1.70
CA ALA A 66 -5.42 8.11 -2.54
C ALA A 66 -4.41 6.98 -2.45
N LEU A 67 -4.89 5.75 -2.67
CA LEU A 67 -4.07 4.58 -2.89
C LEU A 67 -4.31 4.04 -4.30
N GLY A 68 -3.22 3.71 -4.99
CA GLY A 68 -3.20 2.90 -6.20
C GLY A 68 -2.57 1.57 -5.88
N ILE A 69 -3.29 0.48 -6.12
CA ILE A 69 -2.87 -0.88 -5.78
C ILE A 69 -2.79 -1.66 -7.09
N LEU A 70 -1.59 -2.11 -7.41
CA LEU A 70 -1.24 -2.85 -8.63
C LEU A 70 -0.87 -4.26 -8.22
N PHE A 71 -1.51 -5.25 -8.83
CA PHE A 71 -1.34 -6.67 -8.53
C PHE A 71 -1.64 -7.48 -9.78
N ASN A 72 -0.89 -8.56 -10.03
CA ASN A 72 -0.99 -9.35 -11.26
C ASN A 72 -0.94 -8.43 -12.50
N SER A 73 -1.96 -8.47 -13.36
CA SER A 73 -2.18 -7.56 -14.49
C SER A 73 -3.30 -6.54 -14.25
N HIS A 74 -3.72 -6.37 -12.99
CA HIS A 74 -4.84 -5.54 -12.57
C HIS A 74 -4.41 -4.37 -11.69
N SER A 75 -5.31 -3.39 -11.60
CA SER A 75 -5.17 -2.27 -10.68
C SER A 75 -6.50 -1.93 -10.04
N ILE A 76 -6.45 -1.53 -8.79
CA ILE A 76 -7.58 -0.92 -8.08
C ILE A 76 -7.08 0.37 -7.43
N SER A 77 -7.89 1.42 -7.48
CA SER A 77 -7.59 2.65 -6.77
C SER A 77 -8.75 3.06 -5.88
N LEU A 78 -8.41 3.76 -4.81
CA LEU A 78 -9.37 4.42 -3.95
C LEU A 78 -8.85 5.79 -3.54
N GLU A 79 -9.74 6.78 -3.46
CA GLU A 79 -9.37 8.14 -3.11
C GLU A 79 -10.41 8.83 -2.23
N ALA A 80 -9.93 9.70 -1.36
CA ALA A 80 -10.75 10.66 -0.63
C ALA A 80 -11.13 11.84 -1.55
N THR A 81 -12.43 12.09 -1.68
CA THR A 81 -12.95 13.22 -2.46
C THR A 81 -12.75 14.52 -1.71
N LYS A 82 -12.31 15.56 -2.42
CA LYS A 82 -12.15 16.90 -1.84
C LYS A 82 -13.49 17.43 -1.34
N ALA A 83 -13.48 18.03 -0.15
CA ALA A 83 -14.65 18.66 0.46
C ALA A 83 -14.24 19.94 1.18
N ALA A 84 -15.06 20.99 1.07
CA ALA A 84 -14.81 22.26 1.79
C ALA A 84 -15.06 22.10 3.30
N THR A 85 -16.16 21.43 3.65
CA THR A 85 -16.51 21.11 5.03
C THR A 85 -16.78 19.61 5.15
N TRP A 86 -16.40 19.04 6.28
CA TRP A 86 -16.63 17.63 6.54
C TRP A 86 -18.10 17.34 6.80
N ASN A 87 -18.63 16.31 6.13
CA ASN A 87 -19.96 15.76 6.41
C ASN A 87 -19.89 14.23 6.40
N SER A 88 -20.03 13.60 7.57
CA SER A 88 -19.98 12.13 7.70
C SER A 88 -21.13 11.42 6.97
N GLU A 89 -22.21 12.12 6.65
CA GLU A 89 -23.35 11.61 5.91
C GLU A 89 -23.14 11.64 4.39
N VAL A 90 -22.03 12.19 3.90
CA VAL A 90 -21.64 12.11 2.49
C VAL A 90 -20.55 11.05 2.36
N ASP A 91 -20.65 10.23 1.31
CA ASP A 91 -19.58 9.30 1.01
C ASP A 91 -18.46 10.03 0.28
N HIS A 92 -17.29 10.07 0.92
CA HIS A 92 -16.09 10.72 0.42
C HIS A 92 -15.12 9.72 -0.21
N LEU A 93 -15.55 8.48 -0.49
CA LEU A 93 -14.74 7.48 -1.17
C LEU A 93 -15.12 7.38 -2.64
N LYS A 94 -14.11 7.40 -3.50
CA LYS A 94 -14.24 7.04 -4.91
C LYS A 94 -13.32 5.85 -5.21
N PHE A 95 -13.78 4.95 -6.06
CA PHE A 95 -13.03 3.75 -6.45
C PHE A 95 -12.88 3.67 -7.96
N SER A 96 -11.81 3.01 -8.42
CA SER A 96 -11.71 2.52 -9.79
C SER A 96 -11.07 1.15 -9.84
N TYR A 97 -11.44 0.35 -10.84
CA TYR A 97 -10.83 -0.94 -11.15
C TYR A 97 -10.38 -0.93 -12.60
N ASN A 98 -9.12 -1.23 -12.87
CA ASN A 98 -8.49 -1.19 -14.20
C ASN A 98 -8.73 0.13 -14.96
N GLY A 99 -8.77 1.25 -14.23
CA GLY A 99 -9.01 2.59 -14.78
C GLY A 99 -10.48 2.96 -14.96
N GLU A 100 -11.41 2.02 -14.79
CA GLU A 100 -12.85 2.28 -14.89
C GLU A 100 -13.45 2.60 -13.51
N GLU A 101 -14.43 3.51 -13.47
CA GLU A 101 -15.09 3.90 -12.22
C GLU A 101 -15.85 2.71 -11.61
N LEU A 102 -15.59 2.46 -10.33
CA LEU A 102 -16.20 1.37 -9.57
C LEU A 102 -17.18 1.93 -8.55
N VAL A 103 -18.42 1.43 -8.60
CA VAL A 103 -19.45 1.74 -7.60
C VAL A 103 -19.53 0.60 -6.59
N VAL A 104 -19.16 0.88 -5.34
CA VAL A 104 -19.42 0.01 -4.20
C VAL A 104 -20.64 0.55 -3.46
N PRO A 105 -21.78 -0.17 -3.40
CA PRO A 105 -23.00 0.33 -2.78
C PRO A 105 -22.77 0.86 -1.36
N GLU A 106 -23.48 1.91 -0.97
CA GLU A 106 -23.47 2.37 0.41
C GLU A 106 -24.15 1.36 1.34
N GLY A 107 -23.76 1.36 2.61
CA GLY A 107 -24.32 0.49 3.64
C GLY A 107 -23.29 -0.48 4.21
N ALA A 108 -23.37 -0.71 5.53
CA ALA A 108 -22.46 -1.63 6.19
C ALA A 108 -22.55 -3.04 5.59
N LEU A 109 -21.39 -3.68 5.41
CA LEU A 109 -21.22 -5.02 4.83
C LEU A 109 -21.57 -5.14 3.35
N SER A 110 -21.92 -4.05 2.67
CA SER A 110 -21.99 -4.08 1.22
C SER A 110 -20.59 -4.37 0.67
N SER A 111 -20.53 -5.12 -0.43
CA SER A 111 -19.26 -5.53 -1.00
C SER A 111 -19.32 -5.61 -2.51
N TRP A 112 -18.15 -5.40 -3.11
CA TRP A 112 -17.88 -5.68 -4.50
C TRP A 112 -16.71 -6.66 -4.61
N TYR A 113 -16.73 -7.50 -5.64
CA TYR A 113 -15.63 -8.38 -6.00
C TYR A 113 -15.23 -8.13 -7.45
N SER A 114 -13.94 -8.27 -7.75
CA SER A 114 -13.52 -8.36 -9.16
C SER A 114 -14.13 -9.58 -9.84
N PRO A 115 -14.25 -9.57 -11.18
CA PRO A 115 -14.77 -10.72 -11.93
C PRO A 115 -14.07 -12.04 -11.58
N GLU A 116 -12.76 -11.99 -11.40
CA GLU A 116 -11.88 -13.12 -11.05
C GLU A 116 -11.87 -13.45 -9.54
N LYS A 117 -12.54 -12.63 -8.72
CA LYS A 117 -12.59 -12.72 -7.24
C LYS A 117 -11.22 -12.65 -6.57
N GLU A 118 -10.28 -11.95 -7.18
CA GLU A 118 -8.94 -11.71 -6.64
C GLU A 118 -8.92 -10.52 -5.66
N VAL A 119 -9.80 -9.54 -5.87
CA VAL A 119 -9.97 -8.41 -4.97
C VAL A 119 -11.41 -8.31 -4.49
N LYS A 120 -11.57 -7.98 -3.21
CA LYS A 120 -12.85 -7.64 -2.57
C LYS A 120 -12.75 -6.25 -1.97
N VAL A 121 -13.74 -5.40 -2.21
CA VAL A 121 -13.94 -4.14 -1.47
C VAL A 121 -15.19 -4.29 -0.63
N GLU A 122 -15.07 -4.16 0.69
CA GLU A 122 -16.18 -4.28 1.64
C GLU A 122 -16.33 -3.01 2.47
N ARG A 123 -17.54 -2.47 2.58
CA ARG A 123 -17.88 -1.37 3.48
C ARG A 123 -17.94 -1.88 4.92
N VAL A 124 -17.20 -1.26 5.82
CA VAL A 124 -17.24 -1.58 7.25
C VAL A 124 -18.28 -0.73 8.01
N ALA A 125 -18.57 0.44 7.47
CA ALA A 125 -19.59 1.35 7.95
C ALA A 125 -20.46 1.78 6.77
N ASN A 126 -21.53 2.54 7.01
CA ASN A 126 -22.41 2.99 5.93
C ASN A 126 -21.66 3.78 4.85
N LYS A 127 -20.67 4.60 5.25
CA LYS A 127 -19.88 5.50 4.39
C LYS A 127 -18.44 5.58 4.90
N ASN A 128 -17.51 6.05 4.07
CA ASN A 128 -16.16 6.50 4.47
C ASN A 128 -15.23 5.45 5.13
N SER A 129 -15.64 4.18 5.28
CA SER A 129 -14.78 3.11 5.81
C SER A 129 -14.92 1.82 5.01
N VAL A 130 -13.80 1.32 4.50
CA VAL A 130 -13.72 0.09 3.70
C VAL A 130 -12.56 -0.81 4.11
N ILE A 131 -12.67 -2.08 3.74
CA ILE A 131 -11.56 -3.02 3.69
C ILE A 131 -11.39 -3.45 2.23
N VAL A 132 -10.19 -3.31 1.70
CA VAL A 132 -9.77 -3.89 0.42
C VAL A 132 -9.00 -5.16 0.74
N THR A 133 -9.47 -6.30 0.26
CA THR A 133 -8.83 -7.61 0.46
C THR A 133 -8.27 -8.09 -0.88
N LEU A 134 -6.96 -8.23 -0.96
CA LEU A 134 -6.26 -8.91 -2.05
C LEU A 134 -6.06 -10.35 -1.63
N LYS A 135 -6.64 -11.27 -2.40
CA LYS A 135 -6.63 -12.70 -2.11
C LYS A 135 -5.20 -13.19 -1.83
N ASP A 136 -5.01 -13.83 -0.69
CA ASP A 136 -3.76 -14.45 -0.21
C ASP A 136 -2.55 -13.49 -0.08
N THR A 137 -2.74 -12.18 -0.29
CA THR A 137 -1.65 -11.19 -0.35
C THR A 137 -1.75 -10.17 0.77
N ALA A 138 -2.89 -9.46 0.90
CA ALA A 138 -3.03 -8.38 1.88
C ALA A 138 -4.49 -8.03 2.21
N GLU A 139 -4.71 -7.51 3.42
CA GLU A 139 -5.90 -6.76 3.82
C GLU A 139 -5.52 -5.29 4.06
N ILE A 140 -6.29 -4.37 3.50
CA ILE A 140 -6.04 -2.93 3.60
C ILE A 140 -7.28 -2.27 4.17
N MET A 141 -7.22 -1.84 5.43
CA MET A 141 -8.31 -1.10 6.08
C MET A 141 -8.12 0.38 5.79
N VAL A 142 -9.20 1.05 5.39
CA VAL A 142 -9.18 2.48 5.03
C VAL A 142 -10.34 3.20 5.70
N ASN A 143 -10.06 4.39 6.23
CA ASN A 143 -11.04 5.30 6.78
C ASN A 143 -10.76 6.73 6.27
N VAL A 144 -11.77 7.41 5.76
CA VAL A 144 -11.65 8.81 5.34
C VAL A 144 -11.92 9.71 6.54
N VAL A 145 -11.02 10.66 6.78
CA VAL A 145 -11.14 11.67 7.85
C VAL A 145 -10.76 13.06 7.33
N PRO A 146 -11.32 14.13 7.89
CA PRO A 146 -10.85 15.49 7.63
C PRO A 146 -9.69 15.84 8.57
N VAL A 147 -9.01 16.96 8.30
CA VAL A 147 -8.24 17.63 9.34
C VAL A 147 -9.22 18.30 10.30
N ILE A 148 -9.24 17.86 11.56
CA ILE A 148 -10.13 18.44 12.58
C ILE A 148 -9.55 19.75 13.14
N LYS A 149 -10.43 20.60 13.67
CA LYS A 149 -10.05 21.92 14.23
C LYS A 149 -8.98 21.84 15.33
N GLU A 150 -9.00 20.76 16.11
CA GLU A 150 -8.01 20.58 17.18
C GLU A 150 -6.62 20.29 16.61
N ASP A 151 -6.52 19.39 15.63
CA ASP A 151 -5.26 19.08 14.94
C ASP A 151 -4.73 20.33 14.20
N ASP A 152 -5.61 21.06 13.51
CA ASP A 152 -5.27 22.33 12.86
C ASP A 152 -4.67 23.35 13.84
N ARG A 153 -5.25 23.44 15.05
CA ARG A 153 -4.79 24.33 16.13
C ARG A 153 -3.44 23.89 16.70
N VAL A 154 -3.28 22.60 16.98
CA VAL A 154 -2.09 22.02 17.62
C VAL A 154 -0.89 22.05 16.68
N HIS A 155 -1.09 21.72 15.40
CA HIS A 155 -0.03 21.62 14.41
C HIS A 155 0.12 22.88 13.56
N HIS A 156 -0.73 23.89 13.78
CA HIS A 156 -0.73 25.15 13.04
C HIS A 156 -0.87 24.96 11.53
N TYR A 157 -1.68 23.99 11.10
CA TYR A 157 -1.92 23.74 9.68
C TYR A 157 -2.58 24.94 9.00
N LYS A 158 -3.34 25.78 9.72
CA LYS A 158 -4.07 26.94 9.19
C LYS A 158 -4.93 26.57 7.98
N VAL A 159 -5.67 25.47 8.12
CA VAL A 159 -6.54 24.93 7.07
C VAL A 159 -7.53 26.01 6.59
N PRO A 160 -7.59 26.30 5.28
CA PRO A 160 -8.50 27.27 4.69
C PRO A 160 -9.97 26.79 4.75
N SER A 161 -10.91 27.73 4.61
CA SER A 161 -12.35 27.43 4.72
C SER A 161 -12.94 26.67 3.53
N ASP A 162 -12.22 26.57 2.41
CA ASP A 162 -12.66 25.95 1.17
C ASP A 162 -12.15 24.51 0.98
N ASP A 163 -11.38 23.98 1.93
CA ASP A 163 -10.87 22.61 1.90
C ASP A 163 -10.60 22.07 3.31
N CYS A 164 -11.25 20.97 3.69
CA CYS A 164 -11.02 20.30 4.97
C CYS A 164 -9.93 19.23 4.91
N PHE A 165 -9.25 19.08 3.75
CA PHE A 165 -8.19 18.10 3.53
C PHE A 165 -8.64 16.68 3.89
N ALA A 166 -9.78 16.24 3.35
CA ALA A 166 -10.22 14.86 3.49
C ALA A 166 -9.13 13.90 2.98
N HIS A 167 -8.71 12.97 3.82
CA HIS A 167 -7.59 12.07 3.59
C HIS A 167 -7.83 10.69 4.20
N LEU A 168 -6.93 9.77 3.89
CA LEU A 168 -7.01 8.37 4.28
C LEU A 168 -6.17 8.11 5.53
N GLU A 169 -6.81 7.55 6.54
CA GLU A 169 -6.16 6.71 7.53
C GLU A 169 -6.17 5.28 7.01
N VAL A 170 -5.00 4.65 6.96
CA VAL A 170 -4.86 3.30 6.40
C VAL A 170 -4.11 2.37 7.33
N GLN A 171 -4.50 1.11 7.32
CA GLN A 171 -3.76 0.03 7.97
C GLN A 171 -3.61 -1.12 7.00
N PHE A 172 -2.37 -1.45 6.69
CA PHE A 172 -2.00 -2.58 5.86
C PHE A 172 -1.71 -3.80 6.74
N ARG A 173 -2.24 -4.95 6.33
CA ARG A 173 -1.92 -6.24 6.88
C ARG A 173 -1.52 -7.15 5.74
N PHE A 174 -0.22 -7.43 5.65
CA PHE A 174 0.31 -8.29 4.59
C PHE A 174 0.42 -9.74 5.08
N PHE A 175 0.15 -10.68 4.17
CA PHE A 175 0.25 -12.12 4.44
C PHE A 175 1.39 -12.77 3.67
N ASN A 176 1.71 -12.23 2.50
CA ASN A 176 2.67 -12.82 1.56
C ASN A 176 3.50 -11.72 0.89
N LEU A 177 4.53 -11.22 1.59
CA LEU A 177 5.55 -10.35 1.02
C LEU A 177 6.86 -11.14 0.87
N SER A 178 7.57 -10.91 -0.22
CA SER A 178 8.91 -11.43 -0.43
C SER A 178 9.91 -10.78 0.54
N PRO A 179 11.04 -11.45 0.83
CA PRO A 179 12.10 -10.85 1.66
C PRO A 179 12.77 -9.63 1.00
N ASN A 180 12.50 -9.37 -0.28
CA ASN A 180 13.09 -8.26 -1.03
C ASN A 180 12.18 -7.03 -1.11
N VAL A 181 10.97 -7.08 -0.54
CA VAL A 181 9.99 -5.98 -0.58
C VAL A 181 10.61 -4.62 -0.24
N ASP A 182 10.32 -3.60 -1.05
CA ASP A 182 10.78 -2.22 -0.84
C ASP A 182 9.58 -1.25 -0.82
N GLY A 183 9.84 0.05 -0.86
CA GLY A 183 8.87 1.11 -0.66
C GLY A 183 9.03 1.79 0.70
N VAL A 184 8.37 2.93 0.88
CA VAL A 184 8.46 3.73 2.11
C VAL A 184 8.15 2.89 3.35
N LEU A 185 7.05 2.14 3.30
CA LEU A 185 6.59 1.22 4.33
C LEU A 185 7.09 -0.20 4.08
N GLY A 186 7.08 -0.67 2.82
CA GLY A 186 7.39 -2.06 2.46
C GLY A 186 8.76 -2.51 2.94
N ARG A 187 9.80 -1.67 2.82
CA ARG A 187 11.16 -1.99 3.29
C ARG A 187 11.25 -2.40 4.76
N THR A 188 10.31 -1.93 5.60
CA THR A 188 10.26 -2.23 7.04
C THR A 188 9.80 -3.65 7.35
N TYR A 189 9.36 -4.40 6.34
CA TYR A 189 9.00 -5.81 6.43
C TYR A 189 10.16 -6.74 6.06
N ARG A 190 11.29 -6.20 5.56
CA ARG A 190 12.44 -7.04 5.22
C ARG A 190 13.18 -7.49 6.48
N PRO A 191 13.63 -8.76 6.54
CA PRO A 191 14.35 -9.28 7.71
C PRO A 191 15.67 -8.57 8.02
N ASP A 192 16.34 -8.01 7.01
CA ASP A 192 17.64 -7.35 7.09
C ASP A 192 17.56 -5.82 7.16
N PHE A 193 16.34 -5.26 7.18
CA PHE A 193 16.18 -3.80 7.21
C PHE A 193 16.43 -3.25 8.62
N GLU A 194 17.47 -2.41 8.72
CA GLU A 194 17.71 -1.60 9.90
C GLU A 194 17.03 -0.24 9.76
N ASN A 195 16.05 0.02 10.61
CA ASN A 195 15.29 1.27 10.55
C ASN A 195 16.14 2.46 11.03
N PRO A 196 16.35 3.49 10.18
CA PRO A 196 17.15 4.66 10.56
C PRO A 196 16.41 5.61 11.51
N ALA A 197 15.11 5.40 11.76
CA ALA A 197 14.33 6.20 12.69
C ALA A 197 14.89 6.08 14.11
N LYS A 198 15.33 7.22 14.67
CA LYS A 198 15.95 7.25 16.00
C LYS A 198 14.92 7.08 17.11
N PRO A 199 15.05 6.08 17.99
CA PRO A 199 14.20 5.95 19.16
C PRO A 199 14.30 7.19 20.06
N GLY A 200 13.16 7.64 20.61
CA GLY A 200 13.10 8.79 21.53
C GLY A 200 13.06 10.17 20.86
N VAL A 201 13.17 10.26 19.53
CA VAL A 201 12.85 11.48 18.79
C VAL A 201 11.33 11.55 18.60
N ALA A 202 10.72 12.69 18.91
CA ALA A 202 9.26 12.85 18.86
C ALA A 202 8.67 12.64 17.45
N MET A 203 9.38 13.05 16.41
CA MET A 203 8.99 12.89 15.01
C MET A 203 10.21 12.46 14.17
N PRO A 204 10.56 11.17 14.14
CA PRO A 204 11.70 10.70 13.37
C PRO A 204 11.31 10.64 11.90
N VAL A 205 11.68 11.68 11.15
CA VAL A 205 11.43 11.76 9.70
C VAL A 205 12.47 10.93 8.95
N VAL A 206 12.00 10.05 8.06
CA VAL A 206 12.87 9.26 7.19
C VAL A 206 12.70 9.76 5.76
N GLY A 207 13.79 10.25 5.16
CA GLY A 207 13.81 10.71 3.78
C GLY A 207 13.90 9.58 2.75
N GLY A 208 14.21 9.97 1.51
CA GLY A 208 14.31 9.06 0.37
C GLY A 208 13.18 9.24 -0.63
N GLU A 209 12.51 10.40 -0.60
CA GLU A 209 11.40 10.78 -1.45
C GLU A 209 11.70 10.52 -2.93
N ASP A 210 12.90 10.86 -3.40
CA ASP A 210 13.31 10.68 -4.79
C ASP A 210 13.35 9.19 -5.22
N LYS A 211 13.66 8.27 -4.30
CA LYS A 211 13.74 6.83 -4.59
C LYS A 211 12.36 6.21 -4.83
N TYR A 212 11.39 6.67 -4.04
CA TYR A 212 10.04 6.10 -4.01
C TYR A 212 9.06 6.84 -4.92
N ARG A 213 9.46 7.97 -5.50
CA ARG A 213 8.58 8.79 -6.31
C ARG A 213 8.12 8.04 -7.56
N THR A 214 6.81 8.06 -7.81
CA THR A 214 6.20 7.54 -9.05
C THR A 214 5.64 8.67 -9.89
N THR A 215 5.49 8.44 -11.20
CA THR A 215 4.95 9.46 -12.12
C THR A 215 3.45 9.69 -11.87
N SER A 216 2.69 8.62 -11.64
CA SER A 216 1.26 8.68 -11.32
C SER A 216 0.88 7.66 -10.25
N LEU A 217 -0.38 7.73 -9.79
CA LEU A 217 -0.92 6.81 -8.80
C LEU A 217 -0.86 5.34 -9.26
N LEU A 218 -1.05 5.06 -10.54
CA LEU A 218 -1.07 3.71 -11.12
C LEU A 218 0.20 3.40 -11.93
N SER A 219 1.24 4.23 -11.81
CA SER A 219 2.51 3.97 -12.48
C SER A 219 3.37 2.98 -11.69
N LEU A 220 4.14 2.18 -12.42
CA LEU A 220 5.06 1.19 -11.87
C LEU A 220 6.46 1.76 -11.63
N ASP A 221 6.69 2.99 -12.09
CA ASP A 221 8.01 3.58 -12.17
C ASP A 221 8.46 4.16 -10.83
N CYS A 222 9.46 3.56 -10.21
CA CYS A 222 10.29 4.23 -9.20
C CYS A 222 11.70 3.62 -9.17
N SER A 223 12.67 4.30 -8.56
CA SER A 223 14.08 3.88 -8.62
C SER A 223 14.33 2.51 -7.97
N THR A 224 13.47 2.11 -7.04
CA THR A 224 13.61 0.85 -6.29
C THR A 224 12.37 -0.04 -6.40
N CYS A 225 11.47 0.26 -7.35
CA CYS A 225 10.26 -0.52 -7.54
C CYS A 225 10.60 -1.87 -8.16
N LEU A 226 10.00 -2.94 -7.62
CA LEU A 226 10.26 -4.33 -7.99
C LEU A 226 9.12 -4.96 -8.78
N PHE A 227 7.94 -4.34 -8.76
CA PHE A 227 6.75 -4.90 -9.35
C PHE A 227 6.87 -5.02 -10.87
N SER A 228 6.48 -6.20 -11.36
CA SER A 228 6.36 -6.49 -12.77
C SER A 228 4.99 -7.12 -13.01
N PRO A 229 4.14 -6.57 -13.89
CA PRO A 229 2.85 -7.17 -14.18
C PRO A 229 3.06 -8.56 -14.77
N GLU A 230 2.25 -9.53 -14.35
CA GLU A 230 2.23 -10.82 -15.01
C GLU A 230 1.77 -10.63 -16.46
N THR A 231 2.70 -10.73 -17.40
CA THR A 231 2.36 -10.82 -18.82
C THR A 231 1.74 -12.19 -19.04
N GLY A 232 0.48 -12.24 -19.44
CA GLY A 232 -0.23 -13.48 -19.81
C GLY A 232 0.31 -14.11 -21.09
N SER A 233 1.62 -14.32 -21.19
CA SER A 233 2.23 -15.20 -22.18
C SER A 233 2.37 -16.59 -21.56
N ASN A 234 1.74 -17.57 -22.19
CA ASN A 234 2.27 -18.93 -22.25
C ASN A 234 3.63 -18.90 -22.97
N GLU A 235 4.60 -18.18 -22.41
CA GLU A 235 5.98 -18.46 -22.68
C GLU A 235 6.36 -19.55 -21.69
N GLU A 236 6.33 -20.79 -22.19
CA GLU A 236 7.21 -21.83 -21.70
C GLU A 236 8.60 -21.21 -21.59
N THR A 237 8.91 -20.66 -20.42
CA THR A 237 10.29 -20.45 -20.02
C THR A 237 10.83 -21.85 -19.94
N THR A 238 11.47 -22.26 -21.02
CA THR A 238 12.24 -23.47 -21.13
C THR A 238 13.35 -23.31 -20.10
N SER A 239 13.06 -23.69 -18.85
CA SER A 239 14.11 -24.05 -17.91
C SER A 239 14.73 -25.31 -18.48
N GLN A 240 15.69 -25.14 -19.39
CA GLN A 240 16.74 -26.12 -19.60
C GLN A 240 17.57 -26.17 -18.31
N THR A 241 16.98 -26.76 -17.28
CA THR A 241 17.74 -27.48 -16.28
C THR A 241 17.66 -28.91 -16.77
N GLU A 242 18.77 -29.42 -17.25
CA GLU A 242 18.93 -30.80 -17.73
C GLU A 242 18.20 -31.76 -16.78
N ILE A 243 17.12 -32.38 -17.27
CA ILE A 243 16.61 -33.59 -16.66
C ILE A 243 17.71 -34.62 -16.90
N LEU A 244 18.59 -34.82 -15.91
CA LEU A 244 19.42 -35.99 -15.82
C LEU A 244 18.49 -37.21 -15.80
N THR A 245 18.28 -37.80 -16.97
CA THR A 245 17.59 -39.07 -17.12
C THR A 245 18.44 -40.14 -16.43
N LEU A 246 18.05 -40.51 -15.22
CA LEU A 246 18.68 -41.60 -14.48
C LEU A 246 18.31 -42.93 -15.14
N ASP A 247 19.23 -43.52 -15.88
CA ASP A 247 19.07 -44.85 -16.47
C ASP A 247 19.31 -45.94 -15.42
N CYS A 248 18.20 -46.47 -14.87
CA CYS A 248 18.21 -47.50 -13.84
C CYS A 248 18.43 -48.93 -14.37
N THR A 249 18.90 -49.12 -15.61
CA THR A 249 19.14 -50.46 -16.18
C THR A 249 20.51 -51.06 -15.85
N ARG A 250 21.43 -50.28 -15.27
CA ARG A 250 22.78 -50.75 -14.91
C ARG A 250 22.94 -50.85 -13.39
N GLY A 251 22.92 -52.08 -12.88
CA GLY A 251 23.29 -52.36 -11.50
C GLY A 251 24.75 -52.01 -11.25
N ALA A 252 25.00 -51.05 -10.37
CA ALA A 252 26.32 -50.74 -9.86
C ALA A 252 26.33 -50.79 -8.33
N SER A 253 27.30 -51.54 -7.84
CA SER A 253 27.60 -51.93 -6.47
C SER A 253 28.19 -50.78 -5.63
N ALA A 254 27.85 -50.82 -4.33
CA ALA A 254 28.52 -50.16 -3.21
C ALA A 254 28.38 -48.63 -3.10
N GLY A 255 27.34 -48.20 -2.38
CA GLY A 255 27.15 -46.83 -1.87
C GLY A 255 25.67 -46.57 -1.56
N TYR A 256 25.37 -45.84 -0.48
CA TYR A 256 24.01 -45.61 0.04
C TYR A 256 23.04 -45.16 -1.06
N GLY A 257 22.19 -46.08 -1.51
CA GLY A 257 21.40 -45.97 -2.75
C GLY A 257 19.99 -45.42 -2.55
N ILE A 258 19.55 -44.65 -3.55
CA ILE A 258 18.16 -44.21 -3.74
C ILE A 258 17.32 -45.44 -4.13
N VAL A 259 16.23 -45.70 -3.41
CA VAL A 259 15.32 -46.82 -3.69
C VAL A 259 14.25 -46.36 -4.68
N CYS A 260 14.33 -46.81 -5.93
CA CYS A 260 13.25 -46.64 -6.90
C CYS A 260 12.16 -47.68 -6.62
N LYS A 261 10.96 -47.23 -6.26
CA LYS A 261 9.78 -48.09 -6.13
C LYS A 261 9.20 -48.36 -7.53
N LYS A 262 8.87 -49.61 -7.79
CA LYS A 262 8.15 -50.05 -9.00
C LYS A 262 6.66 -49.77 -8.89
#